data_AF-A0AAU5ZJT7-F1
#
_entry.id   AF-A0AAU5ZJT7-F1
#
_cell.length_a   1.000
_cell.length_b   1.000
_cell.length_c   1.000
_cell.angle_alpha   90.00
_cell.angle_beta   90.00
_cell.angle_gamma   90.00
#
_symmetry.space_group_name_H-M   'P 1'
#
loop_
_entity.id
_entity.type
_entity.pdbx_description
1 polymer ?
#
loop_
_entity_poly.entity_id
_entity_poly.type
_entity_poly.pdbx_seq_one_letter_code
_entity_poly.pdbx_strand_id
1 'polypeptide(L)'
;MVSHSRPIAVSLLLFGAALGLLIVGRFVQFDDLSGAGSDLWILPLGLLALPAAVSAVVVAWSDAKARLWLGIVQAVLFGCLVWQQTGNDGFRFIWHRDEGELVLLGIGLGVTAAVLIATAVQPSTQAEAEAARVAGEGPGAGRWLVRAAVYLGGSVAFVFLAFLSGASYYAATECDGSESDCLATLGGLAWGVVSVPVAIVLIVVIELVLARRRKSARSSPDATK
;
A
#
# COMPACT_ATOMS: atom_id res chain seq x y z
N MET A 1 -31.37 -2.91 -6.78
CA MET A 1 -30.44 -2.48 -5.72
C MET A 1 -29.39 -3.56 -5.51
N VAL A 2 -28.23 -3.46 -6.18
CA VAL A 2 -27.12 -4.39 -5.95
C VAL A 2 -26.48 -3.97 -4.62
N SER A 3 -26.49 -4.85 -3.63
CA SER A 3 -25.92 -4.58 -2.31
C SER A 3 -24.40 -4.43 -2.41
N HIS A 4 -23.93 -3.18 -2.44
CA HIS A 4 -22.51 -2.82 -2.35
C HIS A 4 -21.83 -3.32 -1.06
N SER A 5 -22.60 -3.80 -0.08
CA SER A 5 -22.08 -4.30 1.20
C SER A 5 -21.37 -5.65 1.07
N ARG A 6 -21.74 -6.47 0.09
CA ARG A 6 -21.15 -7.81 -0.12
C ARG A 6 -19.65 -7.77 -0.50
N PRO A 7 -19.21 -7.03 -1.53
CA PRO A 7 -17.79 -7.00 -1.91
C PRO A 7 -16.90 -6.39 -0.83
N ILE A 8 -17.41 -5.41 -0.06
CA ILE A 8 -16.71 -4.82 1.09
C ILE A 8 -16.51 -5.88 2.19
N ALA A 9 -17.58 -6.56 2.59
CA ALA A 9 -17.50 -7.55 3.66
C ALA A 9 -16.57 -8.71 3.28
N VAL A 10 -16.66 -9.22 2.05
CA VAL A 10 -15.81 -10.33 1.57
C VAL A 10 -14.35 -9.91 1.47
N SER A 11 -14.03 -8.71 0.94
CA SER A 11 -12.64 -8.27 0.86
C SER A 11 -12.01 -8.07 2.24
N LEU A 12 -12.74 -7.45 3.17
CA LEU A 12 -12.28 -7.24 4.54
C LEU A 12 -12.15 -8.56 5.31
N LEU A 13 -13.06 -9.52 5.13
CA LEU A 13 -12.96 -10.84 5.73
C LEU A 13 -11.74 -11.61 5.21
N LEU A 14 -11.48 -11.57 3.90
CA LEU A 14 -10.31 -12.22 3.30
C LEU A 14 -9.01 -11.58 3.79
N PHE A 15 -8.97 -10.24 3.90
CA PHE A 15 -7.82 -9.53 4.45
C PHE A 15 -7.62 -9.83 5.94
N GLY A 16 -8.70 -9.86 6.72
CA GLY A 16 -8.67 -10.25 8.13
C GLY A 16 -8.23 -11.70 8.32
N ALA A 17 -8.64 -12.61 7.44
CA ALA A 17 -8.17 -13.99 7.44
C ALA A 17 -6.67 -14.08 7.14
N ALA A 18 -6.17 -13.30 6.17
CA ALA A 18 -4.74 -13.20 5.90
C ALA A 18 -3.96 -12.73 7.14
N LEU A 19 -4.41 -11.66 7.80
CA LEU A 19 -3.80 -11.18 9.05
C LEU A 19 -3.87 -12.20 10.18
N GLY A 20 -5.01 -12.88 10.33
CA GLY A 20 -5.19 -13.94 11.31
C GLY A 20 -4.21 -15.09 11.10
N LEU A 21 -3.95 -15.48 9.84
CA LEU A 21 -2.95 -16.49 9.51
C LEU A 21 -1.53 -16.04 9.86
N LEU A 22 -1.19 -14.75 9.68
CA LEU A 22 0.10 -14.21 10.11
C LEU A 22 0.26 -14.22 11.64
N ILE A 23 -0.79 -13.85 12.38
CA ILE A 23 -0.76 -13.87 13.84
C ILE A 23 -0.67 -15.30 14.37
N VAL A 24 -1.50 -16.22 13.87
CA VAL A 24 -1.50 -17.64 14.27
C VAL A 24 -0.20 -18.33 13.88
N GLY A 25 0.36 -17.97 12.73
CA GLY A 25 1.68 -18.43 12.28
C GLY A 25 2.84 -17.82 13.08
N ARG A 26 2.57 -16.97 14.08
CA ARG A 26 3.55 -16.28 14.94
C ARG A 26 4.55 -15.42 14.15
N PHE A 27 4.12 -14.93 12.98
CA PHE A 27 4.89 -13.99 12.17
C PHE A 27 4.99 -12.61 12.83
N VAL A 28 4.03 -12.24 13.68
CA VAL A 28 4.02 -10.99 14.45
C VAL A 28 4.25 -11.32 15.91
N GLN A 29 5.28 -10.74 16.52
CA GLN A 29 5.62 -10.91 17.93
C GLN A 29 5.77 -9.53 18.58
N PHE A 30 5.29 -9.39 19.82
CA PHE A 30 5.34 -8.14 20.58
C PHE A 30 6.31 -8.21 21.77
N ASP A 31 6.90 -9.38 22.00
CA ASP A 31 7.72 -9.69 23.17
C ASP A 31 9.04 -10.35 22.70
N ASP A 32 10.18 -9.98 23.28
CA ASP A 32 11.53 -10.52 22.99
C ASP A 32 11.74 -11.99 23.44
N LEU A 33 10.68 -12.68 23.88
CA LEU A 33 10.78 -13.94 24.63
C LEU A 33 10.83 -15.23 23.79
N SER A 34 11.02 -15.16 22.47
CA SER A 34 11.20 -16.39 21.69
C SER A 34 12.20 -16.27 20.57
N GLY A 35 13.46 -16.54 20.90
CA GLY A 35 14.36 -17.19 19.95
C GLY A 35 13.70 -18.46 19.41
N ALA A 36 13.66 -18.59 18.08
CA ALA A 36 13.21 -19.75 17.33
C ALA A 36 11.74 -20.15 17.52
N GLY A 37 10.84 -19.48 16.79
CA GLY A 37 9.69 -20.21 16.25
C GLY A 37 10.24 -21.29 15.30
N SER A 38 9.99 -22.56 15.58
CA SER A 38 10.51 -23.66 14.76
C SER A 38 10.12 -23.46 13.28
N ASP A 39 11.12 -23.43 12.39
CA ASP A 39 11.00 -23.26 10.92
C ASP A 39 9.87 -24.10 10.26
N LEU A 40 9.41 -25.17 10.93
CA LEU A 40 8.43 -26.14 10.45
C LEU A 40 6.96 -25.66 10.41
N TRP A 41 6.55 -24.66 11.20
CA TRP A 41 5.13 -24.21 11.25
C TRP A 41 4.88 -22.83 10.63
N ILE A 42 5.93 -22.04 10.44
CA ILE A 42 5.85 -20.64 10.01
C ILE A 42 5.56 -20.58 8.49
N LEU A 43 6.39 -21.21 7.67
CA LEU A 43 6.30 -21.18 6.20
C LEU A 43 4.92 -21.51 5.57
N PRO A 44 4.22 -22.61 5.95
CA PRO A 44 2.97 -22.98 5.29
C PRO A 44 1.82 -21.99 5.56
N LEU A 45 1.74 -21.41 6.76
CA LEU A 45 0.68 -20.45 7.10
C LEU A 45 0.90 -19.08 6.41
N GLY A 46 2.16 -18.65 6.28
CA GLY A 46 2.50 -17.47 5.47
C GLY A 46 2.15 -17.68 4.00
N LEU A 47 2.46 -18.86 3.45
CA LEU A 47 2.11 -19.20 2.07
C LEU A 47 0.59 -19.18 1.82
N LEU A 48 -0.23 -19.50 2.82
CA LEU A 48 -1.69 -19.44 2.77
C LEU A 48 -2.24 -18.02 2.97
N ALA A 49 -1.53 -17.15 3.70
CA ALA A 49 -1.92 -15.76 3.88
C ALA A 49 -1.83 -14.95 2.58
N LEU A 50 -0.85 -15.24 1.72
CA LEU A 50 -0.66 -14.59 0.41
C LEU A 50 -1.89 -14.70 -0.52
N PRO A 51 -2.42 -15.89 -0.87
CA PRO A 51 -3.58 -16.00 -1.74
C PRO A 51 -4.83 -15.38 -1.13
N ALA A 52 -4.98 -15.39 0.19
CA ALA A 52 -6.07 -14.69 0.88
C ALA A 52 -5.96 -13.16 0.71
N ALA A 53 -4.76 -12.61 0.91
CA ALA A 53 -4.49 -11.18 0.71
C ALA A 53 -4.68 -10.74 -0.76
N VAL A 54 -4.20 -11.53 -1.72
CA VAL A 54 -4.40 -11.27 -3.15
C VAL A 54 -5.89 -11.34 -3.50
N SER A 55 -6.60 -12.34 -3.00
CA SER A 55 -8.04 -12.49 -3.23
C SER A 55 -8.83 -11.30 -2.65
N ALA A 56 -8.44 -10.76 -1.49
CA ALA A 56 -9.05 -9.57 -0.92
C ALA A 56 -8.96 -8.37 -1.87
N VAL A 57 -7.78 -8.15 -2.47
CA VAL A 57 -7.55 -7.07 -3.45
C VAL A 57 -8.35 -7.30 -4.73
N VAL A 58 -8.37 -8.52 -5.26
CA VAL A 58 -9.12 -8.89 -6.48
C VAL A 58 -10.61 -8.68 -6.29
N VAL A 59 -11.17 -9.11 -5.15
CA VAL A 59 -12.59 -8.92 -4.81
C VAL A 59 -12.90 -7.43 -4.67
N ALA A 60 -12.05 -6.69 -3.95
CA ALA A 60 -12.21 -5.25 -3.78
C ALA A 60 -12.21 -4.52 -5.13
N TRP A 61 -11.40 -4.96 -6.10
CA TRP A 61 -11.19 -4.28 -7.39
C TRP A 61 -12.47 -3.96 -8.15
N SER A 62 -13.49 -4.81 -8.01
CA SER A 62 -14.79 -4.67 -8.68
C SER A 62 -15.64 -3.48 -8.19
N ASP A 63 -15.42 -3.01 -6.96
CA ASP A 63 -16.25 -1.97 -6.33
C ASP A 63 -15.37 -0.80 -5.82
N ALA A 64 -15.74 0.44 -6.14
CA ALA A 64 -15.03 1.62 -5.64
C ALA A 64 -15.04 1.73 -4.11
N LYS A 65 -16.17 1.42 -3.47
CA LYS A 65 -16.27 1.47 -2.00
C LYS A 65 -15.42 0.37 -1.35
N ALA A 66 -15.38 -0.83 -1.93
CA ALA A 66 -14.56 -1.93 -1.41
C ALA A 66 -13.07 -1.63 -1.54
N ARG A 67 -12.64 -1.02 -2.66
CA ARG A 67 -11.26 -0.51 -2.81
C ARG A 67 -10.93 0.55 -1.76
N LEU A 68 -11.82 1.52 -1.54
CA LEU A 68 -11.58 2.58 -0.55
C LEU A 68 -11.37 2.00 0.84
N TRP A 69 -12.31 1.16 1.31
CA TRP A 69 -12.26 0.59 2.65
C TRP A 69 -11.06 -0.34 2.84
N LEU A 70 -10.78 -1.23 1.89
CA LEU A 70 -9.61 -2.09 1.97
C LEU A 70 -8.31 -1.27 1.97
N GLY A 71 -8.23 -0.23 1.13
CA GLY A 71 -7.08 0.66 1.08
C GLY A 71 -6.89 1.46 2.38
N ILE A 72 -7.96 1.97 2.98
CA ILE A 72 -7.91 2.64 4.30
C ILE A 72 -7.38 1.67 5.36
N VAL A 73 -7.93 0.45 5.42
CA VAL A 73 -7.49 -0.56 6.39
C VAL A 73 -6.01 -0.90 6.21
N GLN A 74 -5.54 -1.05 4.97
CA GLN A 74 -4.12 -1.27 4.68
C GLN A 74 -3.24 -0.08 5.07
N ALA A 75 -3.69 1.17 4.84
CA ALA A 75 -2.98 2.37 5.24
C ALA A 75 -2.88 2.50 6.77
N VAL A 76 -3.98 2.21 7.48
CA VAL A 76 -3.99 2.19 8.95
C VAL A 76 -3.05 1.10 9.46
N LEU A 77 -3.10 -0.11 8.90
CA LEU A 77 -2.19 -1.19 9.27
C LEU A 77 -0.74 -0.80 9.03
N PHE A 78 -0.42 -0.21 7.87
CA PHE A 78 0.92 0.28 7.57
C PHE A 78 1.39 1.30 8.62
N GLY A 79 0.56 2.28 8.97
CA GLY A 79 0.86 3.24 10.03
C GLY A 79 1.09 2.58 11.39
N CYS A 80 0.28 1.59 11.75
CA CYS A 80 0.46 0.80 12.98
C CYS A 80 1.78 0.01 12.98
N LEU A 81 2.17 -0.58 11.85
CA LEU A 81 3.43 -1.30 11.73
C LEU A 81 4.63 -0.36 11.89
N VAL A 82 4.61 0.80 11.24
CA VAL A 82 5.65 1.83 11.40
C VAL A 82 5.71 2.30 12.86
N TRP A 83 4.56 2.59 13.47
CA TRP A 83 4.50 2.99 14.88
C TRP A 83 5.11 1.94 15.81
N GLN A 84 4.73 0.67 15.65
CA GLN A 84 5.28 -0.43 16.45
C GLN A 84 6.77 -0.58 16.23
N GLN A 85 7.24 -0.51 14.99
CA GLN A 85 8.66 -0.60 14.67
C GLN A 85 9.50 0.52 15.32
N THR A 86 8.93 1.72 15.48
CA THR A 86 9.63 2.86 16.12
C THR A 86 9.43 2.97 17.63
N GLY A 87 8.34 2.43 18.16
CA GLY A 87 7.89 2.68 19.54
C GLY A 87 7.91 1.46 20.45
N ASN A 88 8.18 0.27 19.91
CA ASN A 88 8.22 -0.99 20.65
C ASN A 88 9.46 -1.80 20.23
N ASP A 89 10.49 -1.78 21.07
CA ASP A 89 11.75 -2.47 20.83
C ASP A 89 11.59 -4.01 20.75
N GLY A 90 10.51 -4.55 21.34
CA GLY A 90 10.17 -5.97 21.30
C GLY A 90 9.31 -6.38 20.09
N PHE A 91 8.94 -5.44 19.22
CA PHE A 91 8.17 -5.76 18.02
C PHE A 91 9.06 -6.43 16.97
N ARG A 92 8.73 -7.67 16.63
CA ARG A 92 9.44 -8.46 15.62
C ARG A 92 8.46 -8.98 14.58
N PHE A 93 8.87 -8.93 13.31
CA PHE A 93 8.19 -9.65 12.24
C PHE A 93 9.18 -10.58 11.55
N ILE A 94 8.93 -11.89 11.63
CA ILE A 94 9.87 -12.94 11.21
C ILE A 94 9.13 -13.87 10.25
N TRP A 95 9.59 -13.97 9.00
CA TRP A 95 8.94 -14.80 7.99
C TRP A 95 9.78 -16.00 7.54
N HIS A 96 11.09 -15.84 7.31
CA HIS A 96 11.97 -16.95 6.99
C HIS A 96 13.25 -17.02 7.81
N ARG A 97 13.79 -15.88 8.30
CA ARG A 97 14.95 -15.81 9.22
C ARG A 97 15.34 -14.39 9.65
N ASP A 98 14.99 -13.38 8.85
CA ASP A 98 15.43 -11.99 9.04
C ASP A 98 14.24 -11.02 9.19
N GLU A 99 14.48 -9.89 9.86
CA GLU A 99 13.48 -8.83 10.05
C GLU A 99 13.23 -7.98 8.80
N GLY A 100 14.08 -8.11 7.76
CA GLY A 100 13.96 -7.36 6.50
C GLY A 100 12.63 -7.58 5.76
N GLU A 101 11.95 -8.68 6.05
CA GLU A 101 10.66 -9.05 5.45
C GLU A 101 9.52 -8.12 5.90
N LEU A 102 9.65 -7.50 7.09
CA LEU A 102 8.72 -6.47 7.57
C LEU A 102 8.69 -5.26 6.66
N VAL A 103 9.86 -4.83 6.19
CA VAL A 103 10.00 -3.67 5.30
C VAL A 103 9.32 -3.94 3.96
N LEU A 104 9.48 -5.15 3.42
CA LEU A 104 8.83 -5.58 2.18
C LEU A 104 7.30 -5.65 2.34
N LEU A 105 6.80 -6.18 3.46
CA LEU A 105 5.38 -6.20 3.78
C LEU A 105 4.83 -4.77 3.91
N GLY A 106 5.55 -3.89 4.60
CA GLY A 106 5.20 -2.48 4.76
C GLY A 106 5.11 -1.76 3.42
N ILE A 107 6.09 -1.93 2.54
CA ILE A 107 6.07 -1.38 1.18
C ILE A 107 4.87 -1.92 0.40
N GLY A 108 4.65 -3.23 0.44
CA GLY A 108 3.51 -3.87 -0.22
C GLY A 108 2.17 -3.29 0.23
N LEU A 109 1.97 -3.15 1.54
CA LEU A 109 0.77 -2.57 2.15
C LEU A 109 0.61 -1.09 1.77
N GLY A 110 1.66 -0.28 1.88
CA GLY A 110 1.61 1.14 1.54
C GLY A 110 1.27 1.38 0.08
N VAL A 111 1.93 0.64 -0.83
CA VAL A 111 1.68 0.75 -2.27
C VAL A 111 0.28 0.29 -2.65
N THR A 112 -0.16 -0.87 -2.13
CA THR A 112 -1.50 -1.39 -2.41
C THR A 112 -2.59 -0.49 -1.83
N ALA A 113 -2.40 0.04 -0.63
CA ALA A 113 -3.30 1.01 -0.01
C ALA A 113 -3.44 2.26 -0.89
N ALA A 114 -2.31 2.84 -1.32
CA ALA A 114 -2.30 4.03 -2.15
C ALA A 114 -3.03 3.79 -3.49
N VAL A 115 -2.78 2.68 -4.16
CA VAL A 115 -3.47 2.32 -5.42
C VAL A 115 -4.97 2.12 -5.20
N LEU A 116 -5.36 1.42 -4.13
CA LEU A 116 -6.76 1.15 -3.83
C LEU A 116 -7.52 2.44 -3.50
N ILE A 117 -6.97 3.31 -2.64
CA ILE A 117 -7.57 4.61 -2.30
C ILE A 117 -7.61 5.52 -3.54
N ALA A 118 -6.49 5.65 -4.26
CA ALA A 118 -6.41 6.51 -5.44
C ALA A 118 -7.40 6.09 -6.53
N THR A 119 -7.60 4.79 -6.73
CA THR A 119 -8.58 4.29 -7.72
C THR A 119 -10.02 4.31 -7.21
N ALA A 120 -10.24 4.43 -5.90
CA ALA A 120 -11.56 4.46 -5.28
C ALA A 120 -12.17 5.86 -5.15
N VAL A 121 -11.36 6.86 -4.79
CA VAL A 121 -11.77 8.28 -4.63
C VAL A 121 -11.96 8.97 -5.99
N GLN A 122 -11.62 8.31 -7.09
CA GLN A 122 -11.81 8.86 -8.43
C GLN A 122 -13.30 9.11 -8.72
N PRO A 123 -13.70 10.36 -8.99
CA PRO A 123 -15.08 10.70 -9.28
C PRO A 123 -15.55 9.99 -10.55
N SER A 124 -16.80 9.54 -10.54
CA SER A 124 -17.43 8.93 -11.73
C SER A 124 -17.45 9.94 -12.87
N THR A 125 -17.25 9.48 -14.11
CA THR A 125 -17.28 10.30 -15.33
C THR A 125 -18.53 11.16 -15.47
N GLN A 126 -19.64 10.78 -14.83
CA GLN A 126 -20.89 11.54 -14.79
C GLN A 126 -20.84 12.70 -13.78
N ALA A 127 -20.37 12.47 -12.55
CA ALA A 127 -20.17 13.54 -11.57
C ALA A 127 -19.09 14.54 -12.01
N GLU A 128 -18.08 14.08 -12.76
CA GLU A 128 -17.08 14.95 -13.38
C GLU A 128 -17.66 15.82 -14.51
N ALA A 129 -18.57 15.27 -15.32
CA ALA A 129 -19.24 16.02 -16.39
C ALA A 129 -20.21 17.07 -15.82
N GLU A 130 -20.83 16.79 -14.68
CA GLU A 130 -21.77 17.68 -14.00
C GLU A 130 -21.04 18.78 -13.22
N ALA A 131 -19.96 18.46 -12.50
CA ALA A 131 -19.10 19.45 -11.84
C ALA A 131 -18.40 20.39 -12.84
N ALA A 132 -17.97 19.88 -14.00
CA ALA A 132 -17.41 20.71 -15.08
C ALA A 132 -18.45 21.64 -15.71
N ARG A 133 -19.74 21.27 -15.72
CA ARG A 133 -20.84 22.15 -16.15
C ARG A 133 -21.14 23.25 -15.14
N VAL A 134 -21.04 22.95 -13.84
CA VAL A 134 -21.34 23.92 -12.77
C VAL A 134 -20.19 24.91 -12.54
N ALA A 135 -18.93 24.48 -12.69
CA ALA A 135 -17.77 25.32 -12.38
C ALA A 135 -17.48 26.41 -13.43
N GLY A 136 -18.03 26.34 -14.65
CA GLY A 136 -17.78 27.31 -15.72
C GLY A 136 -16.30 27.42 -16.18
N GLU A 137 -15.40 26.61 -15.60
CA GLU A 137 -13.99 26.61 -15.91
C GLU A 137 -13.72 25.82 -17.18
N GLY A 138 -13.00 26.44 -18.12
CA GLY A 138 -12.52 25.79 -19.32
C GLY A 138 -11.75 24.49 -19.02
N PRO A 139 -11.70 23.56 -19.98
CA PRO A 139 -11.18 22.22 -19.73
C PRO A 139 -9.67 22.24 -19.46
N GLY A 140 -9.26 22.08 -18.20
CA GLY A 140 -8.08 21.26 -17.87
C GLY A 140 -6.92 21.86 -17.09
N ALA A 141 -6.74 23.18 -16.99
CA ALA A 141 -5.52 23.77 -16.42
C ALA A 141 -5.38 23.56 -14.88
N GLY A 142 -6.42 23.85 -14.10
CA GLY A 142 -6.38 23.71 -12.63
C GLY A 142 -6.33 22.24 -12.14
N ARG A 143 -6.95 21.31 -12.89
CA ARG A 143 -7.01 19.88 -12.55
C ARG A 143 -5.65 19.18 -12.65
N TRP A 144 -4.78 19.59 -13.59
CA TRP A 144 -3.45 19.01 -13.73
C TRP A 144 -2.53 19.43 -12.59
N LEU A 145 -2.63 20.69 -12.14
CA LEU A 145 -1.85 21.21 -11.00
C LEU A 145 -2.16 20.47 -9.70
N VAL A 146 -3.44 20.23 -9.38
CA VAL A 146 -3.83 19.47 -8.18
C VAL A 146 -3.34 18.03 -8.24
N ARG A 147 -3.46 17.37 -9.41
CA ARG A 147 -2.93 16.01 -9.59
C ARG A 147 -1.41 15.95 -9.47
N ALA A 148 -0.71 16.89 -10.09
CA ALA A 148 0.73 16.99 -10.00
C ALA A 148 1.17 17.22 -8.54
N ALA A 149 0.49 18.10 -7.80
CA ALA A 149 0.76 18.33 -6.39
C ALA A 149 0.53 17.07 -5.53
N VAL A 150 -0.54 16.31 -5.78
CA VAL A 150 -0.82 15.05 -5.07
C VAL A 150 0.23 13.98 -5.41
N TYR A 151 0.61 13.82 -6.68
CA TYR A 151 1.65 12.87 -7.07
C TYR A 151 3.00 13.26 -6.50
N LEU A 152 3.35 14.54 -6.52
CA LEU A 152 4.62 15.04 -6.00
C LEU A 152 4.68 14.89 -4.48
N GLY A 153 3.63 15.30 -3.76
CA GLY A 153 3.52 15.12 -2.31
C GLY A 153 3.52 13.65 -1.90
N GLY A 154 2.78 12.80 -2.62
CA GLY A 154 2.76 11.35 -2.40
C GLY A 154 4.11 10.70 -2.68
N SER A 155 4.82 11.12 -3.73
CA SER A 155 6.15 10.61 -4.06
C SER A 155 7.19 11.04 -3.02
N VAL A 156 7.14 12.28 -2.55
CA VAL A 156 8.03 12.77 -1.49
C VAL A 156 7.80 11.97 -0.21
N ALA A 157 6.54 11.77 0.20
CA ALA A 157 6.22 10.97 1.37
C ALA A 157 6.69 9.50 1.21
N PHE A 158 6.48 8.91 0.04
CA PHE A 158 6.92 7.55 -0.27
C PHE A 158 8.44 7.40 -0.23
N VAL A 159 9.18 8.33 -0.85
CA VAL A 159 10.65 8.35 -0.84
C VAL A 159 11.19 8.55 0.57
N PHE A 160 10.57 9.43 1.35
CA PHE A 160 10.94 9.67 2.74
C PHE A 160 10.75 8.43 3.61
N LEU A 161 9.63 7.72 3.45
CA LEU A 161 9.38 6.46 4.15
C LEU A 161 10.38 5.39 3.72
N ALA A 162 10.67 5.26 2.42
CA ALA A 162 11.69 4.32 1.94
C ALA A 162 13.08 4.63 2.50
N PHE A 163 13.42 5.92 2.62
CA PHE A 163 14.66 6.36 3.25
C PHE A 163 14.74 5.94 4.71
N LEU A 164 13.69 6.22 5.51
CA LEU A 164 13.66 5.85 6.92
C LEU A 164 13.74 4.34 7.11
N SER A 165 13.00 3.57 6.30
CA SER A 165 13.04 2.12 6.32
C SER A 165 14.44 1.59 5.99
N GLY A 166 15.08 2.10 4.92
CA GLY A 166 16.43 1.70 4.56
C GLY A 166 17.47 2.06 5.62
N ALA A 167 17.35 3.23 6.24
CA ALA A 167 18.23 3.65 7.32
C ALA A 167 18.07 2.75 8.54
N SER A 168 16.83 2.43 8.93
CA SER A 168 16.55 1.51 10.05
C SER A 168 17.07 0.10 9.78
N TYR A 169 16.92 -0.40 8.55
CA TYR A 169 17.41 -1.70 8.14
C TYR A 169 18.94 -1.77 8.25
N TYR A 170 19.65 -0.82 7.64
CA TYR A 170 21.11 -0.81 7.70
C TYR A 170 21.65 -0.59 9.11
N ALA A 171 20.98 0.22 9.92
CA ALA A 171 21.34 0.39 11.33
C ALA A 171 21.21 -0.92 12.11
N ALA A 172 20.21 -1.75 11.80
CA ALA A 172 19.98 -3.02 12.47
C ALA A 172 20.88 -4.16 11.98
N THR A 173 21.23 -4.19 10.69
CA THR A 173 21.92 -5.33 10.07
C THR A 173 23.42 -5.14 9.86
N GLU A 174 23.88 -3.90 9.66
CA GLU A 174 25.25 -3.61 9.20
C GLU A 174 26.05 -2.77 10.20
N CYS A 175 25.42 -2.25 11.25
CA CYS A 175 26.11 -1.44 12.25
C CYS A 175 26.28 -2.22 13.55
N ASP A 176 27.47 -2.80 13.74
CA ASP A 176 27.87 -3.32 15.05
C ASP A 176 28.25 -2.14 15.96
N GLY A 177 27.82 -2.17 17.22
CA GLY A 177 27.75 -1.01 18.12
C GLY A 177 29.08 -0.32 18.46
N SER A 178 30.20 -0.75 17.88
CA SER A 178 31.55 -0.22 18.11
C SER A 178 32.11 0.66 16.98
N GLU A 179 31.48 0.71 15.80
CA GLU A 179 31.99 1.54 14.69
C GLU A 179 31.28 2.91 14.65
N SER A 180 32.05 3.98 14.88
CA SER A 180 31.59 5.36 14.79
C SER A 180 31.18 5.78 13.37
N ASP A 181 31.47 4.96 12.36
CA ASP A 181 31.24 5.22 10.94
C ASP A 181 30.09 4.36 10.38
N CYS A 182 29.03 4.18 11.16
CA CYS A 182 27.81 3.50 10.71
C CYS A 182 27.18 4.23 9.50
N LEU A 183 27.20 3.59 8.33
CA LEU A 183 26.68 4.11 7.07
C LEU A 183 25.15 3.95 6.91
N ALA A 184 24.40 3.84 8.01
CA ALA A 184 22.94 3.68 7.98
C ALA A 184 22.24 4.79 7.17
N THR A 185 22.68 6.04 7.31
CA THR A 185 22.17 7.17 6.53
C THR A 185 22.39 6.99 5.03
N LEU A 186 23.52 6.39 4.64
CA LEU A 186 23.83 6.09 3.24
C LEU A 186 22.96 4.96 2.71
N GLY A 187 22.71 3.94 3.54
CA GLY A 187 21.75 2.86 3.26
C GLY A 187 20.33 3.39 3.04
N GLY A 188 19.85 4.27 3.92
CA GLY A 188 18.59 4.97 3.73
C GLY A 188 18.55 5.76 2.43
N LEU A 189 19.62 6.48 2.09
CA LEU A 189 19.73 7.23 0.83
C LEU A 189 19.60 6.32 -0.39
N ALA A 190 20.25 5.16 -0.39
CA ALA A 190 20.14 4.19 -1.48
C ALA A 190 18.70 3.72 -1.69
N TRP A 191 17.99 3.40 -0.60
CA TRP A 191 16.57 3.01 -0.64
C TRP A 191 15.66 4.14 -1.11
N GLY A 192 15.90 5.37 -0.65
CA GLY A 192 15.23 6.57 -1.13
C GLY A 192 15.39 6.73 -2.64
N VAL A 193 16.61 6.60 -3.17
CA VAL A 193 16.89 6.70 -4.61
C VAL A 193 16.16 5.60 -5.41
N VAL A 194 16.19 4.35 -4.93
CA VAL A 194 15.50 3.22 -5.57
C VAL A 194 13.97 3.38 -5.54
N SER A 195 13.42 4.08 -4.56
CA SER A 195 11.97 4.31 -4.48
C SER A 195 11.45 5.32 -5.51
N VAL A 196 12.30 6.20 -6.05
CA VAL A 196 11.92 7.17 -7.09
C VAL A 196 11.39 6.50 -8.37
N PRO A 197 12.10 5.54 -9.00
CA PRO A 197 11.55 4.85 -10.17
C PRO A 197 10.26 4.08 -9.84
N VAL A 198 10.12 3.54 -8.63
CA VAL A 198 8.89 2.87 -8.18
C VAL A 198 7.71 3.85 -8.13
N ALA A 199 7.93 5.05 -7.57
CA ALA A 199 6.93 6.12 -7.55
C ALA A 199 6.53 6.55 -8.98
N ILE A 200 7.49 6.66 -9.90
CA ILE A 200 7.22 6.96 -11.31
C ILE A 200 6.35 5.87 -11.95
N VAL A 201 6.68 4.59 -11.74
CA VAL A 201 5.88 3.46 -12.25
C VAL A 201 4.46 3.52 -11.70
N LEU A 202 4.29 3.81 -10.41
CA LEU A 202 2.96 3.96 -9.80
C LEU A 202 2.15 5.09 -10.45
N ILE A 203 2.76 6.26 -10.65
CA ILE A 203 2.11 7.38 -11.35
C ILE A 203 1.70 6.97 -12.76
N VAL A 204 2.57 6.29 -13.51
CA VAL A 204 2.29 5.82 -14.87
C VAL A 204 1.14 4.81 -14.89
N VAL A 205 1.11 3.85 -13.97
CA VAL A 205 0.03 2.86 -13.87
C VAL A 205 -1.30 3.56 -13.56
N ILE A 206 -1.30 4.52 -12.63
CA ILE A 206 -2.49 5.30 -12.28
C ILE A 206 -3.01 6.06 -13.53
N GLU A 207 -2.13 6.73 -14.28
CA GLU A 207 -2.50 7.45 -15.50
C GLU A 207 -2.93 6.52 -16.65
N LEU A 208 -2.34 5.33 -16.79
CA LEU A 208 -2.76 4.33 -17.78
C LEU A 208 -4.17 3.80 -17.49
N VAL A 209 -4.47 3.52 -16.23
CA VAL A 209 -5.81 3.09 -15.81
C VAL A 209 -6.83 4.21 -16.08
N LEU A 210 -6.46 5.46 -15.79
CA LEU A 210 -7.27 6.63 -16.13
C LEU A 210 -7.53 6.73 -17.64
N ALA A 211 -6.49 6.57 -18.46
CA ALA A 211 -6.60 6.64 -19.92
C ALA A 211 -7.49 5.52 -20.49
N ARG A 212 -7.34 4.28 -20.00
CA ARG A 212 -8.16 3.13 -20.44
C ARG A 212 -9.65 3.29 -20.09
N ARG A 213 -9.98 3.83 -18.90
CA ARG A 213 -11.36 4.09 -18.51
C ARG A 213 -12.01 5.20 -19.33
N ARG A 214 -11.27 6.27 -19.67
CA ARG A 214 -11.76 7.33 -20.58
C ARG A 214 -12.12 6.77 -21.96
N LYS A 215 -11.32 5.84 -22.48
CA LYS A 215 -11.61 5.16 -23.75
C LYS A 215 -12.87 4.29 -23.66
N SER A 216 -13.01 3.52 -22.58
CA SER A 216 -14.18 2.63 -22.37
C SER A 216 -15.49 3.41 -22.14
N ALA A 217 -15.42 4.57 -21.50
CA ALA A 217 -16.57 5.46 -21.32
C ALA A 217 -17.01 6.14 -22.63
N ARG A 218 -16.06 6.45 -23.53
CA ARG A 218 -16.37 6.99 -24.87
C ARG A 218 -16.92 5.95 -25.84
N SER A 219 -16.66 4.66 -25.59
CA SER A 219 -17.11 3.56 -26.46
C SER A 219 -18.44 2.95 -26.05
N SER A 220 -19.12 3.44 -25.00
CA SER A 220 -20.51 3.04 -24.69
C SER A 220 -21.47 3.81 -25.60
N PRO A 221 -22.09 3.17 -26.61
CA PRO A 221 -22.90 3.82 -27.63
C PRO A 221 -24.35 3.96 -27.16
N ASP A 222 -24.59 4.74 -26.10
CA ASP A 222 -25.94 5.00 -25.58
C ASP A 222 -26.21 6.51 -25.39
N ALA A 223 -25.52 7.36 -26.15
CA ALA A 223 -25.81 8.80 -26.26
C ALA A 223 -26.59 9.14 -27.53
N THR A 224 -27.45 8.23 -27.99
CA THR A 224 -28.52 8.53 -28.97
C THR A 224 -29.80 7.88 -28.51
N LYS A 225 -30.50 8.55 -27.59
CA LYS A 225 -31.96 8.69 -27.54
C LYS A 225 -32.33 9.76 -26.51
#